data_AF-A0A917FEB7-F1
#
_entry.id   AF-A0A917FEB7-F1
#
_cell.length_a   1.000
_cell.length_b   1.000
_cell.length_c   1.000
_cell.angle_alpha   90.00
_cell.angle_beta   90.00
_cell.angle_gamma   90.00
#
_symmetry.space_group_name_H-M   'P 1'
#
loop_
_entity.id
_entity.type
_entity.pdbx_description
1 polymer ?
#
loop_
_entity_poly.entity_id
_entity_poly.type
_entity_poly.pdbx_seq_one_letter_code
_entity_poly.pdbx_strand_id
1 'polypeptide(L)'
;MSVSASKHNLVLELFVRTADENYVTARWCAINQLNTDFLWLSVHALEKYLKAVLLLNGGSSRRSASDQKPYSHDIVRLYADVKTLAGALLPDNLVKPADLDIYHWSDRTPEQFMEHLLRNGNADNRYLIYGYVTRSQDLHMLDTMVFAIRRLICPLDERWLPSREPEAPTFTNRELLVRQPQYYGRLFMPLDDLIGAREESPKRAAALNLNMAFAPDDYQHEPLRSGSSSRNPVIIRRILDPLESEDPRWAAEGVEIARWFLANVQVPKGKPGDPGVTEQILAAIEAARAKHGIP
;
A
#
# COMPACT_ATOMS: atom_id res chain seq x y z
N MET A 1 7.58 34.22 -0.75
CA MET A 1 6.83 32.95 -0.58
C MET A 1 6.28 32.95 0.85
N SER A 2 4.99 32.69 1.07
CA SER A 2 4.43 32.67 2.43
C SER A 2 4.88 31.42 3.20
N VAL A 3 4.86 31.45 4.54
CA VAL A 3 5.17 30.27 5.36
C VAL A 3 4.26 29.08 5.00
N SER A 4 2.98 29.34 4.69
CA SER A 4 2.05 28.30 4.23
C SER A 4 2.50 27.68 2.90
N ALA A 5 2.86 28.51 1.92
CA ALA A 5 3.35 28.03 0.62
C ALA A 5 4.66 27.22 0.75
N SER A 6 5.58 27.64 1.63
CA SER A 6 6.81 26.86 1.90
C SER A 6 6.53 25.52 2.58
N LYS A 7 5.58 25.47 3.53
CA LYS A 7 5.13 24.19 4.13
C LYS A 7 4.50 23.28 3.09
N HIS A 8 3.66 23.84 2.22
CA HIS A 8 3.03 23.09 1.14
C HIS A 8 4.08 22.46 0.22
N ASN A 9 5.04 23.26 -0.28
CA ASN A 9 6.11 22.76 -1.14
C ASN A 9 6.92 21.63 -0.47
N LEU A 10 7.24 21.78 0.82
CA LEU A 10 7.94 20.75 1.59
C LEU A 10 7.14 19.44 1.66
N VAL A 11 5.81 19.51 1.81
CA VAL A 11 4.96 18.32 1.79
C VAL A 11 4.99 17.64 0.42
N LEU A 12 4.91 18.42 -0.66
CA LEU A 12 4.96 17.87 -2.02
C LEU A 12 6.30 17.16 -2.29
N GLU A 13 7.42 17.79 -1.96
CA GLU A 13 8.75 17.25 -2.23
C GLU A 13 9.09 16.03 -1.36
N LEU A 14 8.76 16.06 -0.06
CA LEU A 14 9.08 14.94 0.84
C LEU A 14 8.16 13.75 0.64
N PHE A 15 6.87 13.98 0.46
CA PHE A 15 5.87 12.92 0.46
C PHE A 15 5.36 12.61 -0.94
N VAL A 16 4.90 13.61 -1.69
CA VAL A 16 4.20 13.36 -2.96
C VAL A 16 5.17 12.89 -4.03
N ARG A 17 6.30 13.59 -4.25
CA ARG A 17 7.30 13.18 -5.24
C ARG A 17 7.74 11.72 -5.04
N THR A 18 8.10 11.36 -3.81
CA THR A 18 8.59 10.01 -3.50
C THR A 18 7.46 8.96 -3.48
N ALA A 19 6.22 9.37 -3.23
CA ALA A 19 5.05 8.51 -3.38
C ALA A 19 4.75 8.21 -4.85
N ASP A 20 4.90 9.18 -5.76
CA ASP A 20 4.75 8.98 -7.21
C ASP A 20 5.75 7.94 -7.72
N GLU A 21 7.01 8.11 -7.32
CA GLU A 21 8.08 7.18 -7.66
C GLU A 21 7.77 5.77 -7.13
N ASN A 22 7.37 5.65 -5.86
CA ASN A 22 6.97 4.35 -5.29
C ASN A 22 5.77 3.74 -6.01
N TYR A 23 4.76 4.54 -6.35
CA TYR A 23 3.57 4.07 -7.05
C TYR A 23 3.90 3.57 -8.46
N VAL A 24 4.62 4.36 -9.24
CA VAL A 24 5.02 3.98 -10.61
C VAL A 24 5.90 2.73 -10.58
N THR A 25 6.84 2.64 -9.63
CA THR A 25 7.66 1.44 -9.47
C THR A 25 6.82 0.25 -8.99
N ALA A 26 5.85 0.44 -8.10
CA ALA A 26 4.94 -0.63 -7.68
C ALA A 26 4.18 -1.21 -8.88
N ARG A 27 3.64 -0.33 -9.74
CA ARG A 27 2.97 -0.75 -10.98
C ARG A 27 3.92 -1.53 -11.89
N TRP A 28 5.14 -1.04 -12.10
CA TRP A 28 6.15 -1.75 -12.86
C TRP A 28 6.46 -3.14 -12.27
N CYS A 29 6.60 -3.24 -10.95
CA CYS A 29 6.81 -4.51 -10.26
C CYS A 29 5.63 -5.47 -10.44
N ALA A 30 4.39 -4.99 -10.37
CA ALA A 30 3.19 -5.81 -10.60
C ALA A 30 3.17 -6.37 -12.02
N ILE A 31 3.42 -5.53 -13.02
CA ILE A 31 3.48 -5.91 -14.44
C ILE A 31 4.56 -6.98 -14.67
N ASN A 32 5.70 -6.87 -13.98
CA ASN A 32 6.82 -7.80 -14.07
C ASN A 32 6.77 -8.95 -13.04
N GLN A 33 5.65 -9.13 -12.33
CA GLN A 33 5.44 -10.20 -11.35
C GLN A 33 6.43 -10.21 -10.17
N LEU A 34 7.04 -9.06 -9.86
CA LEU A 34 7.86 -8.83 -8.67
C LEU A 34 6.94 -8.51 -7.47
N ASN A 35 6.18 -9.51 -7.05
CA ASN A 35 5.03 -9.33 -6.15
C ASN A 35 5.40 -8.76 -4.78
N THR A 36 6.52 -9.19 -4.19
CA THR A 36 6.97 -8.68 -2.87
C THR A 36 7.27 -7.18 -2.95
N ASP A 37 7.98 -6.74 -4.01
CA ASP A 37 8.29 -5.33 -4.23
C ASP A 37 7.04 -4.52 -4.59
N PHE A 38 6.13 -5.07 -5.40
CA PHE A 38 4.83 -4.46 -5.66
C PHE A 38 4.09 -4.14 -4.36
N LEU A 39 3.91 -5.15 -3.49
CA LEU A 39 3.18 -5.00 -2.23
C LEU A 39 3.86 -3.98 -1.31
N TRP A 40 5.18 -4.09 -1.16
CA TRP A 40 5.98 -3.17 -0.35
C TRP A 40 5.88 -1.71 -0.82
N LEU A 41 6.09 -1.48 -2.12
CA LEU A 41 6.07 -0.14 -2.70
C LEU A 41 4.66 0.45 -2.70
N SER A 42 3.62 -0.38 -2.84
CA SER A 42 2.22 0.03 -2.73
C SER A 42 1.89 0.57 -1.33
N VAL A 43 2.31 -0.15 -0.28
CA VAL A 43 2.13 0.30 1.11
C VAL A 43 2.79 1.66 1.30
N HIS A 44 4.02 1.84 0.83
CA HIS A 44 4.73 3.10 1.00
C HIS A 44 4.20 4.27 0.18
N ALA A 45 3.73 4.02 -1.04
CA ALA A 45 3.10 5.05 -1.85
C ALA A 45 1.85 5.58 -1.12
N LEU A 46 0.97 4.68 -0.70
CA LEU A 46 -0.25 5.04 0.03
C LEU A 46 0.06 5.71 1.38
N GLU A 47 1.03 5.19 2.15
CA GLU A 47 1.48 5.79 3.41
C GLU A 47 1.86 7.27 3.22
N LYS A 48 2.65 7.57 2.20
CA LYS A 48 3.14 8.92 1.92
C LYS A 48 2.03 9.83 1.41
N TYR A 49 1.17 9.37 0.51
CA TYR A 49 0.02 10.14 0.05
C TYR A 49 -0.92 10.48 1.21
N LEU A 50 -1.26 9.52 2.07
CA LEU A 50 -2.12 9.75 3.23
C LEU A 50 -1.49 10.76 4.19
N LYS A 51 -0.19 10.66 4.45
CA LYS A 51 0.56 11.65 5.25
C LYS A 51 0.52 13.04 4.62
N ALA A 52 0.63 13.15 3.30
CA ALA A 52 0.52 14.42 2.59
C ALA A 52 -0.87 15.04 2.75
N VAL A 53 -1.93 14.25 2.58
CA VAL A 53 -3.32 14.70 2.81
C VAL A 53 -3.50 15.24 4.23
N LEU A 54 -3.05 14.49 5.24
CA LEU A 54 -3.14 14.92 6.64
C LEU A 54 -2.40 16.25 6.87
N LEU A 55 -1.15 16.37 6.41
CA LEU A 55 -0.33 17.56 6.63
C LEU A 55 -0.91 18.83 5.98
N LEU A 56 -1.46 18.71 4.75
CA LEU A 56 -2.07 19.85 4.06
C LEU A 56 -3.41 20.29 4.67
N ASN A 57 -4.03 19.44 5.49
CA ASN A 57 -5.30 19.69 6.15
C ASN A 57 -5.15 19.88 7.68
N GLY A 58 -3.96 20.29 8.14
CA GLY A 58 -3.71 20.63 9.54
C GLY A 58 -3.50 19.44 10.49
N GLY A 59 -3.46 18.21 9.96
CA GLY A 59 -3.16 17.00 10.69
C GLY A 59 -1.65 16.74 10.88
N SER A 60 -1.34 15.56 11.40
CA SER A 60 0.04 15.11 11.65
C SER A 60 0.37 13.88 10.84
N SER A 61 1.57 13.80 10.28
CA SER A 61 2.11 12.58 9.66
C SER A 61 2.70 11.60 10.67
N ARG A 62 2.84 12.01 11.94
CA ARG A 62 3.54 11.23 12.97
C ARG A 62 2.60 10.46 13.88
N ARG A 63 1.46 11.04 14.23
CA ARG A 63 0.55 10.52 15.26
C ARG A 63 -0.90 10.64 14.80
N SER A 64 -1.71 9.65 15.19
CA SER A 64 -3.15 9.70 14.93
C SER A 64 -3.81 10.80 15.75
N ALA A 65 -4.78 11.47 15.13
CA ALA A 65 -5.61 12.45 15.80
C ALA A 65 -6.50 11.78 16.87
N SER A 66 -6.95 10.55 16.61
CA SER A 66 -7.91 9.84 17.47
C SER A 66 -7.29 9.36 18.80
N ASP A 67 -6.09 8.79 18.76
CA ASP A 67 -5.48 8.13 19.93
C ASP A 67 -4.08 8.66 20.31
N GLN A 68 -3.54 9.65 19.57
CA GLN A 68 -2.23 10.26 19.77
C GLN A 68 -1.03 9.30 19.69
N LYS A 69 -1.23 8.04 19.29
CA LYS A 69 -0.15 7.07 19.11
C LYS A 69 0.54 7.27 17.76
N PRO A 70 1.86 7.00 17.66
CA PRO A 70 2.55 7.05 16.39
C PRO A 70 1.92 6.14 15.35
N TYR A 71 1.88 6.56 14.08
CA TYR A 71 1.44 5.68 12.98
C TYR A 71 2.45 4.59 12.67
N SER A 72 3.75 4.88 12.80
CA SER A 72 4.82 4.06 12.22
C SER A 72 4.54 3.85 10.71
N HIS A 73 4.28 2.61 10.29
CA HIS A 73 3.93 2.21 8.92
C HIS A 73 2.50 1.67 8.79
N ASP A 74 1.62 1.97 9.74
CA ASP A 74 0.24 1.50 9.74
C ASP A 74 -0.64 2.35 8.81
N ILE A 75 -0.75 1.90 7.56
CA ILE A 75 -1.57 2.56 6.53
C ILE A 75 -3.06 2.46 6.80
N VAL A 76 -3.52 1.47 7.58
CA VAL A 76 -4.93 1.31 7.95
C VAL A 76 -5.34 2.43 8.91
N ARG A 77 -4.51 2.70 9.91
CA ARG A 77 -4.73 3.83 10.84
C ARG A 77 -4.62 5.19 10.15
N LEU A 78 -3.65 5.36 9.24
CA LEU A 78 -3.56 6.58 8.42
C LEU A 78 -4.82 6.78 7.58
N TYR A 79 -5.32 5.71 6.95
CA TYR A 79 -6.53 5.76 6.14
C TYR A 79 -7.76 6.12 6.97
N ALA A 80 -7.91 5.57 8.18
CA ALA A 80 -9.02 5.90 9.06
C ALA A 80 -9.08 7.39 9.43
N ASP A 81 -7.93 8.01 9.72
CA ASP A 81 -7.86 9.44 10.03
C ASP A 81 -8.13 10.30 8.78
N VAL A 82 -7.62 9.90 7.61
CA VAL A 82 -7.94 10.57 6.34
C VAL A 82 -9.42 10.40 5.98
N LYS A 83 -10.03 9.23 6.25
CA LYS A 83 -11.46 8.99 6.03
C LYS A 83 -12.33 9.85 6.92
N THR A 84 -11.93 10.07 8.17
CA THR A 84 -12.60 11.01 9.08
C THR A 84 -12.58 12.44 8.52
N LEU A 85 -11.47 12.85 7.90
CA LEU A 85 -11.32 14.18 7.28
C LEU A 85 -12.09 14.32 5.96
N ALA A 86 -12.00 13.31 5.08
CA ALA A 86 -12.46 13.37 3.70
C ALA A 86 -13.93 12.94 3.54
N GLY A 87 -14.42 12.07 4.43
CA GLY A 87 -15.78 11.54 4.40
C GLY A 87 -16.11 10.86 3.07
N ALA A 88 -17.25 11.24 2.47
CA ALA A 88 -17.77 10.71 1.21
C ALA A 88 -16.89 11.03 -0.03
N LEU A 89 -15.80 11.78 0.13
CA LEU A 89 -14.80 11.94 -0.93
C LEU A 89 -13.93 10.69 -1.13
N LEU A 90 -14.04 9.67 -0.29
CA LEU A 90 -13.39 8.37 -0.53
C LEU A 90 -14.43 7.36 -1.00
N PRO A 91 -14.05 6.39 -1.85
CA PRO A 91 -14.97 5.35 -2.29
C PRO A 91 -15.38 4.46 -1.10
N ASP A 92 -16.63 3.99 -1.09
CA ASP A 92 -17.06 2.98 -0.10
C ASP A 92 -16.64 1.56 -0.50
N ASN A 93 -16.53 1.32 -1.82
CA ASN A 93 -16.15 0.03 -2.39
C ASN A 93 -15.23 0.22 -3.59
N LEU A 94 -14.28 -0.70 -3.76
CA LEU A 94 -13.42 -0.79 -4.92
C LEU A 94 -14.08 -1.75 -5.92
N VAL A 95 -14.87 -1.16 -6.82
CA VAL A 95 -15.57 -1.85 -7.90
C VAL A 95 -14.73 -1.91 -9.16
N LYS A 96 -14.98 -2.92 -10.01
CA LYS A 96 -14.28 -3.08 -11.27
C LYS A 96 -14.58 -1.88 -12.19
N PRO A 97 -13.58 -1.16 -12.71
CA PRO A 97 -13.82 -0.16 -13.74
C PRO A 97 -14.51 -0.77 -14.96
N ALA A 98 -15.47 -0.05 -15.55
CA ALA A 98 -16.30 -0.57 -16.65
C ALA A 98 -15.47 -1.03 -17.86
N ASP A 99 -14.44 -0.25 -18.20
CA ASP A 99 -13.59 -0.47 -19.38
C ASP A 99 -12.39 -1.38 -19.09
N LEU A 100 -12.27 -1.89 -17.86
CA LEU A 100 -11.18 -2.79 -17.50
C LEU A 100 -11.49 -4.23 -17.91
N ASP A 101 -10.78 -4.77 -18.89
CA ASP A 101 -10.96 -6.17 -19.31
C ASP A 101 -10.06 -7.14 -18.51
N ILE A 102 -10.53 -7.55 -17.32
CA ILE A 102 -9.95 -8.64 -16.54
C ILE A 102 -11.01 -9.65 -16.12
N TYR A 103 -10.62 -10.93 -16.11
CA TYR A 103 -11.53 -12.07 -15.90
C TYR A 103 -11.95 -12.25 -14.43
N HIS A 104 -11.06 -11.96 -13.48
CA HIS A 104 -11.33 -12.14 -12.06
C HIS A 104 -11.37 -10.79 -11.34
N TRP A 105 -12.52 -10.49 -10.74
CA TRP A 105 -12.70 -9.38 -9.82
C TRP A 105 -13.51 -9.82 -8.62
N SER A 106 -13.04 -9.46 -7.44
CA SER A 106 -13.77 -9.59 -6.17
C SER A 106 -13.75 -8.23 -5.51
N ASP A 107 -14.93 -7.63 -5.34
CA ASP A 107 -15.08 -6.36 -4.66
C ASP A 107 -14.49 -6.42 -3.26
N ARG A 108 -13.91 -5.30 -2.84
CA ARG A 108 -13.39 -5.09 -1.50
C ARG A 108 -13.72 -3.67 -1.06
N THR A 109 -13.94 -3.50 0.24
CA THR A 109 -13.86 -2.16 0.84
C THR A 109 -12.42 -1.64 0.79
N PRO A 110 -12.20 -0.32 0.79
CA PRO A 110 -10.88 0.25 0.94
C PRO A 110 -10.14 -0.29 2.16
N GLU A 111 -10.81 -0.44 3.31
CA GLU A 111 -10.22 -0.95 4.54
C GLU A 111 -9.68 -2.37 4.37
N GLN A 112 -10.46 -3.27 3.80
CA GLN A 112 -10.02 -4.64 3.50
C GLN A 112 -8.83 -4.66 2.54
N PHE A 113 -8.81 -3.75 1.56
CA PHE A 113 -7.69 -3.63 0.64
C PHE A 113 -6.42 -3.08 1.31
N MET A 114 -6.55 -2.07 2.19
CA MET A 114 -5.44 -1.52 2.98
C MET A 114 -4.87 -2.57 3.94
N GLU A 115 -5.72 -3.35 4.60
CA GLU A 115 -5.30 -4.48 5.44
C GLU A 115 -4.58 -5.56 4.64
N HIS A 116 -5.09 -5.89 3.44
CA HIS A 116 -4.44 -6.83 2.52
C HIS A 116 -3.04 -6.35 2.12
N LEU A 117 -2.90 -5.09 1.69
CA LEU A 117 -1.60 -4.52 1.35
C LEU A 117 -0.66 -4.50 2.55
N LEU A 118 -1.11 -4.05 3.72
CA LEU A 118 -0.28 -3.99 4.92
C LEU A 118 0.19 -5.38 5.37
N ARG A 119 -0.71 -6.39 5.32
CA ARG A 119 -0.37 -7.76 5.69
C ARG A 119 0.69 -8.36 4.78
N ASN A 120 0.60 -8.12 3.47
CA ASN A 120 1.48 -8.74 2.49
C ASN A 120 2.72 -7.88 2.17
N GLY A 121 2.67 -6.57 2.44
CA GLY A 121 3.71 -5.59 2.13
C GLY A 121 4.38 -4.99 3.37
N ASN A 122 4.30 -5.62 4.54
CA ASN A 122 5.05 -5.17 5.72
C ASN A 122 6.55 -5.50 5.61
N ALA A 123 7.34 -4.88 6.50
CA ALA A 123 8.80 -4.96 6.46
C ALA A 123 9.32 -6.39 6.68
N ASP A 124 8.67 -7.15 7.55
CA ASP A 124 9.05 -8.53 7.84
C ASP A 124 8.81 -9.44 6.62
N ASN A 125 7.76 -9.14 5.85
CA ASN A 125 7.40 -9.94 4.69
C ASN A 125 8.28 -9.72 3.45
N ARG A 126 9.15 -8.70 3.47
CA ARG A 126 10.26 -8.58 2.50
C ARG A 126 11.18 -9.80 2.50
N TYR A 127 11.29 -10.46 3.66
CA TYR A 127 12.08 -11.68 3.84
C TYR A 127 11.23 -12.96 3.72
N LEU A 128 9.99 -12.86 3.23
CA LEU A 128 9.03 -13.97 3.10
C LEU A 128 8.76 -14.71 4.42
N ILE A 129 8.76 -13.98 5.53
CA ILE A 129 8.45 -14.49 6.86
C ILE A 129 7.01 -15.01 6.92
N TYR A 130 6.07 -14.34 6.25
CA TYR A 130 4.63 -14.68 6.25
C TYR A 130 4.12 -15.13 4.88
N GLY A 131 4.96 -15.11 3.86
CA GLY A 131 4.52 -15.36 2.49
C GLY A 131 3.56 -14.28 1.98
N TYR A 132 3.03 -14.45 0.78
CA TYR A 132 2.06 -13.49 0.25
C TYR A 132 1.01 -14.15 -0.62
N VAL A 133 -0.09 -13.42 -0.81
CA VAL A 133 -1.07 -13.66 -1.87
C VAL A 133 -1.31 -12.34 -2.58
N THR A 134 -1.29 -12.34 -3.91
CA THR A 134 -1.63 -11.19 -4.74
C THR A 134 -2.45 -11.65 -5.93
N ARG A 135 -3.29 -10.75 -6.44
CA ARG A 135 -4.11 -10.95 -7.63
C ARG A 135 -3.90 -9.79 -8.58
N SER A 136 -4.08 -10.01 -9.89
CA SER A 136 -4.02 -8.94 -10.90
C SER A 136 -4.93 -7.74 -10.56
N GLN A 137 -6.11 -7.98 -9.98
CA GLN A 137 -7.01 -6.91 -9.51
C GLN A 137 -6.37 -5.96 -8.48
N ASP A 138 -5.37 -6.41 -7.70
CA ASP A 138 -4.77 -5.60 -6.63
C ASP A 138 -4.05 -4.35 -7.22
N LEU A 139 -3.51 -4.45 -8.44
CA LEU A 139 -2.93 -3.31 -9.17
C LEU A 139 -3.99 -2.25 -9.48
N HIS A 140 -5.16 -2.65 -9.98
CA HIS A 140 -6.22 -1.72 -10.35
C HIS A 140 -6.96 -1.15 -9.15
N MET A 141 -7.05 -1.92 -8.06
CA MET A 141 -7.51 -1.42 -6.76
C MET A 141 -6.54 -0.38 -6.19
N LEU A 142 -5.23 -0.59 -6.34
CA LEU A 142 -4.22 0.42 -6.00
C LEU A 142 -4.42 1.70 -6.82
N ASP A 143 -4.67 1.61 -8.12
CA ASP A 143 -4.91 2.78 -8.97
C ASP A 143 -6.10 3.61 -8.49
N THR A 144 -7.20 2.94 -8.21
CA THR A 144 -8.43 3.56 -7.70
C THR A 144 -8.15 4.28 -6.37
N MET A 145 -7.43 3.63 -5.46
CA MET A 145 -7.05 4.21 -4.17
C MET A 145 -6.09 5.39 -4.32
N VAL A 146 -5.06 5.26 -5.16
CA VAL A 146 -4.09 6.33 -5.41
C VAL A 146 -4.79 7.54 -6.01
N PHE A 147 -5.67 7.36 -7.00
CA PHE A 147 -6.46 8.45 -7.55
C PHE A 147 -7.34 9.13 -6.49
N ALA A 148 -8.11 8.34 -5.75
CA ALA A 148 -9.02 8.83 -4.73
C ALA A 148 -8.30 9.59 -3.60
N ILE A 149 -7.10 9.17 -3.21
CA ILE A 149 -6.30 9.84 -2.17
C ILE A 149 -5.55 11.03 -2.76
N ARG A 150 -4.97 10.91 -3.95
CA ARG A 150 -4.11 11.93 -4.56
C ARG A 150 -4.88 13.23 -4.85
N ARG A 151 -6.14 13.14 -5.27
CA ARG A 151 -7.01 14.32 -5.45
C ARG A 151 -7.29 15.08 -4.14
N LEU A 152 -7.10 14.44 -2.99
CA LEU A 152 -7.24 15.06 -1.67
C LEU A 152 -5.98 15.79 -1.20
N ILE A 153 -4.90 15.78 -2.00
CA ILE A 153 -3.64 16.48 -1.69
C ILE A 153 -3.81 17.97 -2.04
N CYS A 154 -4.71 18.61 -1.29
CA CYS A 154 -4.97 20.04 -1.28
C CYS A 154 -5.60 20.42 0.07
N PRO A 155 -5.60 21.71 0.46
CA PRO A 155 -6.37 22.18 1.60
C PRO A 155 -7.87 22.11 1.28
N LEU A 156 -8.56 21.09 1.81
CA LEU A 156 -9.94 20.74 1.42
C LEU A 156 -10.94 21.87 1.70
N ASP A 157 -10.78 22.57 2.82
CA ASP A 157 -11.73 23.58 3.28
C ASP A 157 -11.31 25.02 2.90
N GLU A 158 -10.21 25.17 2.14
CA GLU A 158 -9.86 26.45 1.52
C GLU A 158 -10.60 26.64 0.19
N ARG A 159 -10.80 27.91 -0.20
CA ARG A 159 -11.38 28.26 -1.51
C ARG A 159 -10.50 27.71 -2.63
N TRP A 160 -11.12 27.09 -3.63
CA TRP A 160 -10.41 26.55 -4.79
C TRP A 160 -9.65 27.63 -5.56
N LEU A 161 -10.28 28.80 -5.74
CA LEU A 161 -9.65 29.97 -6.34
C LEU A 161 -9.56 31.09 -5.28
N PRO A 162 -8.35 31.43 -4.82
CA PRO A 162 -8.14 32.55 -3.89
C PRO A 162 -8.16 33.87 -4.66
N SER A 163 -9.34 34.24 -5.19
CA SER A 163 -9.55 35.53 -5.84
C SER A 163 -10.31 36.48 -4.92
N ARG A 164 -9.97 37.76 -5.03
CA ARG A 164 -10.68 38.87 -4.36
C ARG A 164 -11.77 39.47 -5.24
N GLU A 165 -11.90 39.00 -6.48
CA GLU A 165 -12.94 39.45 -7.40
C GLU A 165 -14.33 39.02 -6.89
N PRO A 166 -15.34 39.92 -6.89
CA PRO A 166 -16.69 39.61 -6.40
C PRO A 166 -17.35 38.41 -7.11
N GLU A 167 -17.00 38.17 -8.37
CA GLU A 167 -17.58 37.10 -9.20
C GLU A 167 -16.81 35.78 -9.11
N ALA A 168 -15.70 35.73 -8.35
CA ALA A 168 -14.92 34.52 -8.24
C ALA A 168 -15.70 33.40 -7.53
N PRO A 169 -15.56 32.14 -7.97
CA PRO A 169 -16.18 31.02 -7.28
C PRO A 169 -15.80 30.98 -5.79
N THR A 170 -16.81 30.93 -4.93
CA THR A 170 -16.64 30.94 -3.47
C THR A 170 -16.53 29.55 -2.85
N PHE A 171 -16.69 28.50 -3.66
CA PHE A 171 -16.66 27.12 -3.19
C PHE A 171 -15.23 26.65 -2.87
N THR A 172 -15.17 25.69 -1.95
CA THR A 172 -13.96 25.05 -1.44
C THR A 172 -13.44 23.94 -2.34
N ASN A 173 -12.19 23.52 -2.15
CA ASN A 173 -11.65 22.34 -2.83
C ASN A 173 -12.52 21.09 -2.56
N ARG A 174 -13.05 20.93 -1.34
CA ARG A 174 -13.97 19.85 -0.99
C ARG A 174 -15.22 19.86 -1.86
N GLU A 175 -15.87 21.01 -1.98
CA GLU A 175 -17.08 21.15 -2.79
C GLU A 175 -16.82 20.91 -4.27
N LEU A 176 -15.66 21.31 -4.79
CA LEU A 176 -15.23 20.97 -6.16
C LEU A 176 -15.19 19.46 -6.37
N LEU A 177 -14.52 18.74 -5.47
CA LEU A 177 -14.34 17.28 -5.57
C LEU A 177 -15.66 16.52 -5.42
N VAL A 178 -16.62 17.04 -4.64
CA VAL A 178 -17.98 16.50 -4.58
C VAL A 178 -18.70 16.69 -5.91
N ARG A 179 -18.62 17.89 -6.50
CA ARG A 179 -19.30 18.22 -7.77
C ARG A 179 -18.69 17.52 -8.97
N GLN A 180 -17.39 17.27 -8.94
CA GLN A 180 -16.62 16.69 -10.02
C GLN A 180 -15.76 15.53 -9.49
N PRO A 181 -16.34 14.32 -9.31
CA PRO A 181 -15.59 13.18 -8.80
C PRO A 181 -14.41 12.76 -9.67
N GLN A 182 -14.42 13.09 -10.98
CA GLN A 182 -13.28 12.80 -11.86
C GLN A 182 -12.27 13.95 -11.94
N TYR A 183 -12.47 15.04 -11.21
CA TYR A 183 -11.54 16.16 -11.21
C TYR A 183 -10.19 15.73 -10.65
N TYR A 184 -9.15 15.96 -11.45
CA TYR A 184 -7.77 15.73 -11.10
C TYR A 184 -6.95 16.99 -11.33
N GLY A 185 -6.49 17.62 -10.25
CA GLY A 185 -5.60 18.77 -10.31
C GLY A 185 -4.14 18.33 -10.42
N ARG A 186 -3.38 18.94 -11.35
CA ARG A 186 -1.94 18.68 -11.47
C ARG A 186 -1.20 19.15 -10.22
N LEU A 187 -0.37 18.28 -9.64
CA LEU A 187 0.52 18.60 -8.53
C LEU A 187 1.94 18.98 -9.01
N PHE A 188 2.21 18.87 -10.32
CA PHE A 188 3.51 19.06 -10.95
C PHE A 188 4.58 18.12 -10.38
N MET A 189 4.17 16.88 -10.08
CA MET A 189 5.00 15.82 -9.54
C MET A 189 5.24 14.72 -10.59
N PRO A 190 6.16 13.75 -10.36
CA PRO A 190 6.57 12.81 -11.40
C PRO A 190 5.43 12.05 -12.10
N LEU A 191 4.32 11.74 -11.43
CA LEU A 191 3.17 11.09 -12.06
C LEU A 191 2.47 12.03 -13.05
N ASP A 192 2.38 13.33 -12.75
CA ASP A 192 1.78 14.33 -13.64
C ASP A 192 2.59 14.49 -14.93
N ASP A 193 3.92 14.47 -14.82
CA ASP A 193 4.83 14.49 -15.97
C ASP A 193 4.61 13.26 -16.85
N LEU A 194 4.46 12.08 -16.23
CA LEU A 194 4.18 10.84 -16.95
C LEU A 194 2.80 10.81 -17.58
N ILE A 195 1.78 11.44 -17.00
CA ILE A 195 0.44 11.55 -17.59
C ILE A 195 0.49 12.49 -18.81
N GLY A 196 1.15 13.65 -18.66
CA GLY A 196 1.22 14.68 -19.70
C GLY A 196 2.24 14.44 -20.82
N ALA A 197 3.17 13.49 -20.65
CA ALA A 197 4.15 13.14 -21.67
C ALA A 197 3.48 12.65 -22.97
N ARG A 198 4.16 12.82 -24.12
CA ARG A 198 3.75 12.22 -25.40
C ARG A 198 4.67 11.10 -25.86
N GLU A 199 5.88 11.06 -25.31
CA GLU A 199 6.87 10.05 -25.64
C GLU A 199 6.57 8.77 -24.85
N GLU A 200 6.47 7.66 -25.58
CA GLU A 200 6.34 6.35 -24.96
C GLU A 200 7.67 5.93 -24.32
N SER A 201 7.58 5.47 -23.07
CA SER A 201 8.72 4.96 -22.33
C SER A 201 8.27 3.84 -21.40
N PRO A 202 9.15 2.92 -20.99
CA PRO A 202 8.79 1.87 -20.04
C PRO A 202 8.21 2.42 -18.73
N LYS A 203 8.65 3.61 -18.30
CA LYS A 203 8.15 4.29 -17.10
C LYS A 203 6.73 4.82 -17.30
N ARG A 204 6.44 5.43 -18.46
CA ARG A 204 5.09 5.88 -18.83
C ARG A 204 4.13 4.70 -19.01
N ALA A 205 4.56 3.65 -19.72
CA ALA A 205 3.79 2.42 -19.88
C ALA A 205 3.45 1.78 -18.53
N ALA A 206 4.43 1.69 -17.62
CA ALA A 206 4.18 1.23 -16.26
C ALA A 206 3.14 2.09 -15.54
N ALA A 207 3.20 3.42 -15.66
CA ALA A 207 2.27 4.33 -15.00
C ALA A 207 0.85 4.27 -15.58
N LEU A 208 0.69 4.09 -16.89
CA LEU A 208 -0.59 4.33 -17.58
C LEU A 208 -1.28 3.08 -18.12
N ASN A 209 -0.57 1.99 -18.40
CA ASN A 209 -1.21 0.83 -19.02
C ASN A 209 -2.30 0.22 -18.12
N LEU A 210 -3.53 0.11 -18.64
CA LEU A 210 -4.75 -0.27 -17.92
C LEU A 210 -5.02 0.55 -16.64
N ASN A 211 -4.50 1.77 -16.56
CA ASN A 211 -4.74 2.70 -15.46
C ASN A 211 -5.91 3.63 -15.81
N MET A 212 -7.14 3.13 -15.64
CA MET A 212 -8.36 3.85 -16.02
C MET A 212 -8.56 5.19 -15.28
N ALA A 213 -7.81 5.42 -14.19
CA ALA A 213 -7.92 6.64 -13.40
C ALA A 213 -6.99 7.78 -13.87
N PHE A 214 -5.87 7.45 -14.50
CA PHE A 214 -4.83 8.42 -14.86
C PHE A 214 -4.46 8.42 -16.34
N ALA A 215 -4.74 7.36 -17.07
CA ALA A 215 -4.47 7.28 -18.50
C ALA A 215 -5.33 8.31 -19.24
N PRO A 216 -4.74 9.13 -20.13
CA PRO A 216 -5.50 9.93 -21.08
C PRO A 216 -6.42 9.05 -21.95
N ASP A 217 -7.55 9.60 -22.41
CA ASP A 217 -8.53 8.87 -23.23
C ASP A 217 -7.94 8.32 -24.54
N ASP A 218 -6.87 8.94 -25.06
CA ASP A 218 -6.16 8.53 -26.26
C ASP A 218 -5.00 7.56 -25.99
N TYR A 219 -4.77 7.16 -24.74
CA TYR A 219 -3.71 6.23 -24.38
C TYR A 219 -4.00 4.82 -24.89
N GLN A 220 -3.04 4.22 -25.60
CA GLN A 220 -3.19 2.87 -26.13
C GLN A 220 -2.86 1.83 -25.07
N HIS A 221 -3.86 1.08 -24.65
CA HIS A 221 -3.71 0.02 -23.67
C HIS A 221 -3.26 -1.31 -24.29
N GLU A 222 -2.35 -1.98 -23.59
CA GLU A 222 -1.93 -3.34 -23.91
C GLU A 222 -2.56 -4.34 -22.92
N PRO A 223 -3.01 -5.51 -23.40
CA PRO A 223 -3.53 -6.55 -22.53
C PRO A 223 -2.49 -6.98 -21.47
N LEU A 224 -2.92 -7.07 -20.21
CA LEU A 224 -2.10 -7.61 -19.13
C LEU A 224 -2.51 -9.05 -18.84
N ARG A 225 -1.55 -9.92 -18.55
CA ARG A 225 -1.86 -11.27 -18.06
C ARG A 225 -2.55 -11.18 -16.70
N SER A 226 -3.83 -11.57 -16.67
CA SER A 226 -4.55 -11.76 -15.42
C SER A 226 -4.10 -13.04 -14.72
N GLY A 227 -4.01 -13.02 -13.40
CA GLY A 227 -3.61 -14.19 -12.62
C GLY A 227 -3.55 -13.93 -11.13
N SER A 228 -3.21 -14.97 -10.40
CA SER A 228 -2.90 -14.91 -8.97
C SER A 228 -1.49 -15.41 -8.74
N SER A 229 -0.79 -14.81 -7.79
CA SER A 229 0.50 -15.28 -7.32
C SER A 229 0.45 -15.44 -5.81
N SER A 230 1.02 -16.53 -5.33
CA SER A 230 1.14 -16.78 -3.91
C SER A 230 2.46 -17.45 -3.60
N ARG A 231 3.02 -17.16 -2.43
CA ARG A 231 4.21 -17.82 -1.94
C ARG A 231 4.03 -18.18 -0.48
N ASN A 232 4.22 -19.45 -0.15
CA ASN A 232 4.17 -19.90 1.24
C ASN A 232 5.32 -19.28 2.05
N PRO A 233 5.12 -19.08 3.36
CA PRO A 233 6.18 -18.60 4.25
C PRO A 233 7.41 -19.51 4.19
N VAL A 234 8.59 -18.90 4.16
CA VAL A 234 9.85 -19.67 4.23
C VAL A 234 9.95 -20.43 5.56
N ILE A 235 9.44 -19.81 6.63
CA ILE A 235 9.48 -20.36 7.99
C ILE A 235 8.63 -21.62 8.11
N ILE A 236 7.41 -21.63 7.55
CA ILE A 236 6.60 -22.85 7.50
C ILE A 236 7.41 -23.95 6.79
N ARG A 237 7.84 -23.68 5.57
CA ARG A 237 8.39 -24.71 4.68
C ARG A 237 9.78 -25.22 5.07
N ARG A 238 10.55 -24.45 5.84
CA ARG A 238 11.95 -24.77 6.18
C ARG A 238 12.20 -24.98 7.67
N ILE A 239 11.25 -24.60 8.53
CA ILE A 239 11.41 -24.70 9.98
C ILE A 239 10.24 -25.49 10.58
N LEU A 240 9.00 -25.07 10.36
CA LEU A 240 7.85 -25.72 11.00
C LEU A 240 7.54 -27.09 10.40
N ASP A 241 7.45 -27.22 9.08
CA ASP A 241 7.15 -28.52 8.44
C ASP A 241 8.16 -29.63 8.83
N PRO A 242 9.49 -29.38 8.88
CA PRO A 242 10.44 -30.37 9.39
C PRO A 242 10.25 -30.73 10.86
N LEU A 243 9.89 -29.77 11.72
CA LEU A 243 9.63 -30.01 13.14
C LEU A 243 8.36 -30.86 13.37
N GLU A 244 7.38 -30.73 12.48
CA GLU A 244 6.12 -31.51 12.54
C GLU A 244 6.27 -32.92 11.94
N SER A 245 7.39 -33.24 11.30
CA SER A 245 7.65 -34.51 10.64
C SER A 245 7.44 -35.73 11.54
N GLU A 246 6.92 -36.82 10.97
CA GLU A 246 6.84 -38.12 11.63
C GLU A 246 8.20 -38.87 11.64
N ASP A 247 9.18 -38.47 10.82
CA ASP A 247 10.53 -39.06 10.85
C ASP A 247 11.38 -38.38 11.94
N PRO A 248 11.83 -39.11 12.99
CA PRO A 248 12.62 -38.55 14.07
C PRO A 248 13.93 -37.87 13.62
N ARG A 249 14.54 -38.35 12.53
CA ARG A 249 15.78 -37.76 12.01
C ARG A 249 15.53 -36.39 11.41
N TRP A 250 14.44 -36.25 10.66
CA TRP A 250 14.04 -34.97 10.07
C TRP A 250 13.63 -33.97 11.15
N ALA A 251 12.91 -34.41 12.16
CA ALA A 251 12.56 -33.58 13.31
C ALA A 251 13.82 -33.11 14.07
N ALA A 252 14.83 -33.97 14.26
CA ALA A 252 16.08 -33.60 14.92
C ALA A 252 16.89 -32.56 14.15
N GLU A 253 17.03 -32.74 12.83
CA GLU A 253 17.64 -31.74 11.95
C GLU A 253 16.85 -30.41 11.98
N GLY A 254 15.52 -30.50 11.98
CA GLY A 254 14.62 -29.36 12.13
C GLY A 254 14.87 -28.57 13.42
N VAL A 255 15.06 -29.25 14.56
CA VAL A 255 15.38 -28.60 15.84
C VAL A 255 16.72 -27.87 15.78
N GLU A 256 17.75 -28.48 15.19
CA GLU A 256 19.07 -27.84 15.04
C GLU A 256 18.98 -26.57 14.18
N ILE A 257 18.35 -26.66 13.01
CA ILE A 257 18.13 -25.53 12.10
C ILE A 257 17.32 -24.43 12.78
N ALA A 258 16.25 -24.79 13.48
CA ALA A 258 15.38 -23.84 14.18
C ALA A 258 16.13 -23.08 15.28
N ARG A 259 16.96 -23.77 16.08
CA ARG A 259 17.81 -23.13 17.11
C ARG A 259 18.84 -22.20 16.49
N TRP A 260 19.53 -22.64 15.43
CA TRP A 260 20.46 -21.79 14.70
C TRP A 260 19.75 -20.55 14.14
N PHE A 261 18.58 -20.73 13.54
CA PHE A 261 17.79 -19.65 12.95
C PHE A 261 17.39 -18.62 14.01
N LEU A 262 16.83 -19.05 15.15
CA LEU A 262 16.44 -18.14 16.24
C LEU A 262 17.64 -17.41 16.88
N ALA A 263 18.83 -18.02 16.86
CA ALA A 263 20.04 -17.39 17.38
C ALA A 263 20.65 -16.35 16.42
N ASN A 264 20.41 -16.48 15.11
CA ASN A 264 21.12 -15.70 14.08
C ASN A 264 20.23 -14.81 13.22
N VAL A 265 18.91 -15.03 13.20
CA VAL A 265 17.97 -14.29 12.34
C VAL A 265 16.94 -13.56 13.20
N GLN A 266 16.81 -12.25 12.99
CA GLN A 266 15.77 -11.46 13.63
C GLN A 266 14.43 -11.79 13.00
N VAL A 267 13.50 -12.27 13.83
CA VAL A 267 12.10 -12.51 13.44
C VAL A 267 11.13 -11.84 14.41
N PRO A 268 9.90 -11.56 13.98
CA PRO A 268 8.91 -10.91 14.82
C PRO A 268 8.62 -11.72 16.08
N LYS A 269 8.58 -11.01 17.22
CA LYS A 269 8.11 -11.53 18.50
C LYS A 269 6.63 -11.23 18.68
N GLY A 270 5.96 -12.10 19.38
CA GLY A 270 4.53 -11.99 19.67
C GLY A 270 4.22 -10.85 20.63
N LYS A 271 2.92 -10.57 20.71
CA LYS A 271 2.33 -9.73 21.75
C LYS A 271 1.47 -10.61 22.66
N PRO A 272 1.13 -10.17 23.88
CA PRO A 272 0.21 -10.91 24.73
C PRO A 272 -1.09 -11.26 23.98
N GLY A 273 -1.39 -12.54 23.83
CA GLY A 273 -2.59 -13.04 23.12
C GLY A 273 -2.42 -13.25 21.60
N ASP A 274 -1.27 -12.92 21.02
CA ASP A 274 -0.96 -13.11 19.60
C ASP A 274 0.51 -13.59 19.44
N PRO A 275 0.75 -14.92 19.40
CA PRO A 275 2.10 -15.47 19.37
C PRO A 275 2.78 -15.14 18.04
N GLY A 276 3.97 -14.54 18.14
CA GLY A 276 4.77 -14.20 16.98
C GLY A 276 5.51 -15.42 16.45
N VAL A 277 6.32 -15.18 15.44
CA VAL A 277 7.08 -16.22 14.75
C VAL A 277 8.07 -16.90 15.70
N THR A 278 8.68 -16.12 16.59
CA THR A 278 9.61 -16.65 17.61
C THR A 278 8.92 -17.68 18.49
N GLU A 279 7.76 -17.33 19.04
CA GLU A 279 7.02 -18.17 19.97
C GLU A 279 6.47 -19.43 19.28
N GLN A 280 6.03 -19.31 18.02
CA GLN A 280 5.58 -20.45 17.21
C GLN A 280 6.71 -21.46 16.98
N ILE A 281 7.92 -20.99 16.62
CA ILE A 281 9.07 -21.88 16.41
C ILE A 281 9.48 -22.57 17.71
N LEU A 282 9.54 -21.82 18.82
CA LEU A 282 9.88 -22.39 20.13
C LEU A 282 8.87 -23.46 20.56
N ALA A 283 7.57 -23.21 20.38
CA ALA A 283 6.54 -24.20 20.66
C ALA A 283 6.68 -25.46 19.80
N ALA A 284 6.98 -25.30 18.50
CA ALA A 284 7.19 -26.41 17.58
C ALA A 284 8.44 -27.24 17.95
N ILE A 285 9.53 -26.60 18.39
CA ILE A 285 10.72 -27.30 18.91
C ILE A 285 10.35 -28.18 20.09
N GLU A 286 9.65 -27.63 21.10
CA GLU A 286 9.29 -28.39 22.29
C GLU A 286 8.32 -29.54 21.97
N ALA A 287 7.38 -29.34 21.04
CA ALA A 287 6.50 -30.39 20.55
C ALA A 287 7.27 -31.52 19.85
N ALA A 288 8.22 -31.19 18.98
CA ALA A 288 9.06 -32.18 18.27
C ALA A 288 9.91 -33.00 19.26
N ARG A 289 10.48 -32.34 20.27
CA ARG A 289 11.28 -32.99 21.32
C ARG A 289 10.45 -33.95 22.17
N ALA A 290 9.26 -33.51 22.58
CA ALA A 290 8.34 -34.35 23.35
C ALA A 290 7.87 -35.58 22.54
N LYS A 291 7.59 -35.40 21.25
CA LYS A 291 7.12 -36.47 20.36
C LYS A 291 8.17 -37.53 20.08
N HIS A 292 9.41 -37.12 19.82
CA HIS A 292 10.46 -38.01 19.30
C HIS A 292 11.60 -38.29 20.29
N GLY A 293 11.55 -37.73 21.50
CA GLY A 293 12.61 -37.90 22.51
C GLY A 293 13.92 -37.21 22.14
N ILE A 294 13.85 -36.10 21.40
CA ILE A 294 15.02 -35.37 20.89
C ILE A 294 15.56 -34.40 21.97
N PRO A 295 16.89 -34.28 22.14
CA PRO A 295 17.51 -33.36 23.09
C PRO A 295 17.37 -31.86 22.75
#